data_AF-A0A268S3A9-F1
#
_entry.id   AF-A0A268S3A9-F1
#
_cell.length_a   1.000
_cell.length_b   1.000
_cell.length_c   1.000
_cell.angle_alpha   90.00
_cell.angle_beta   90.00
_cell.angle_gamma   90.00
#
_symmetry.space_group_name_H-M   'P 1'
#
loop_
_entity.id
_entity.type
_entity.pdbx_description
1 polymer ?
#
loop_
_entity_poly.entity_id
_entity_poly.type
_entity_poly.pdbx_seq_one_letter_code
_entity_poly.pdbx_strand_id
1 'polypeptide(L)'
;MTEYDRKEHLKRLHEERKDNTRKKIDNAIQKLIRANSNINFNSVAEEAGISKATLYNNPEIRKRIESLREQLKFAYAEVYKKI
;
A
#
# COMPACT_ATOMS: atom_id res chain seq x y z
N MET A 1 14.14 28.49 27.46
CA MET A 1 13.63 27.11 27.30
C MET A 1 12.48 27.17 26.32
N THR A 2 12.58 26.52 25.17
CA THR A 2 11.54 26.54 24.14
C THR A 2 10.27 25.89 24.70
N GLU A 3 9.15 26.60 24.63
CA GLU A 3 7.84 26.12 25.05
C GLU A 3 7.47 24.87 24.21
N TYR A 4 7.46 23.70 24.85
CA TYR A 4 7.14 22.45 24.19
C TYR A 4 5.64 22.35 23.96
N ASP A 5 5.20 22.69 22.74
CA ASP A 5 3.82 22.50 22.35
C ASP A 5 3.52 21.02 22.10
N ARG A 6 2.97 20.38 23.13
CA ARG A 6 2.55 18.97 23.13
C ARG A 6 1.54 18.68 22.00
N LYS A 7 0.65 19.61 21.67
CA LYS A 7 -0.40 19.42 20.67
C LYS A 7 0.19 19.37 19.27
N GLU A 8 1.09 20.29 18.96
CA GLU A 8 1.84 20.29 17.69
C GLU A 8 2.77 19.08 17.55
N HIS A 9 3.40 18.65 18.64
CA HIS A 9 4.19 17.41 18.63
C HIS A 9 3.33 16.18 18.29
N LEU A 10 2.16 16.03 18.92
CA LEU A 10 1.25 14.91 18.63
C LEU A 10 0.77 14.93 17.18
N LYS A 11 0.41 16.10 16.65
CA LYS A 11 -0.02 16.25 15.25
C LYS A 11 1.07 15.78 14.28
N ARG A 12 2.33 16.17 14.53
CA ARG A 12 3.48 15.73 13.73
C ARG A 12 3.67 14.21 13.76
N LEU A 13 3.59 13.60 14.94
CA LEU A 13 3.70 12.14 15.07
C LEU A 13 2.59 11.40 14.29
N HIS A 14 1.37 11.93 14.27
CA HIS A 14 0.28 11.33 13.51
C HIS A 14 0.53 11.39 12.00
N GLU A 15 1.00 12.52 11.48
CA GLU A 15 1.32 12.65 10.06
C GLU A 15 2.52 11.77 9.68
N GLU A 16 3.56 11.74 10.50
CA GLU A 16 4.72 10.86 10.28
C GLU A 16 4.33 9.37 10.23
N ARG A 17 3.42 8.94 11.12
CA ARG A 17 2.89 7.57 11.11
C ARG A 17 2.11 7.26 9.82
N LYS A 18 1.31 8.20 9.33
CA LYS A 18 0.57 8.04 8.06
C LYS A 18 1.55 7.91 6.89
N ASP A 19 2.56 8.77 6.82
CA ASP A 19 3.57 8.74 5.76
C ASP A 19 4.37 7.45 5.78
N ASN A 20 4.80 7.01 6.96
CA ASN A 20 5.52 5.75 7.12
C ASN A 20 4.67 4.54 6.71
N THR A 21 3.37 4.55 7.03
CA THR A 21 2.43 3.51 6.60
C THR A 21 2.32 3.48 5.08
N ARG A 22 2.17 4.65 4.44
CA ARG A 22 2.11 4.75 2.97
C ARG A 22 3.39 4.23 2.31
N LYS A 23 4.56 4.64 2.80
CA LYS A 23 5.87 4.19 2.29
C LYS A 23 6.02 2.67 2.37
N LYS A 24 5.61 2.03 3.48
CA LYS A 24 5.65 0.57 3.62
C LYS A 24 4.79 -0.14 2.57
N ILE A 25 3.59 0.36 2.34
CA ILE A 25 2.66 -0.19 1.35
C ILE A 25 3.21 -0.02 -0.07
N ASP A 26 3.76 1.14 -0.39
CA ASP A 26 4.37 1.42 -1.69
C ASP A 26 5.55 0.48 -1.97
N ASN A 27 6.44 0.33 -0.98
CA ASN A 27 7.58 -0.59 -1.08
C ASN A 27 7.12 -2.04 -1.24
N ALA A 28 6.09 -2.48 -0.52
CA ALA A 28 5.53 -3.83 -0.64
C ALA A 28 4.97 -4.09 -2.03
N ILE A 29 4.18 -3.16 -2.57
CA ILE A 29 3.66 -3.25 -3.94
C ILE A 29 4.82 -3.35 -4.95
N GLN A 30 5.85 -2.51 -4.83
CA GLN A 30 6.99 -2.55 -5.74
C GLN A 30 7.74 -3.89 -5.70
N LYS A 31 7.93 -4.46 -4.50
CA LYS A 31 8.54 -5.79 -4.36
C LYS A 31 7.70 -6.88 -5.00
N LEU A 32 6.38 -6.86 -4.79
CA LEU A 32 5.47 -7.84 -5.39
C LEU A 32 5.49 -7.76 -6.93
N ILE A 33 5.51 -6.55 -7.50
CA ILE A 33 5.65 -6.34 -8.95
C ILE A 33 6.96 -6.97 -9.45
N ARG A 34 8.09 -6.65 -8.79
CA ARG A 34 9.42 -7.17 -9.18
C ARG A 34 9.53 -8.69 -9.06
N ALA A 35 8.83 -9.29 -8.10
CA ALA A 35 8.77 -10.72 -7.91
C ALA A 35 7.78 -11.43 -8.86
N ASN A 36 7.07 -10.68 -9.71
CA ASN A 36 5.94 -11.18 -10.51
C ASN A 36 4.89 -11.93 -9.66
N SER A 37 4.70 -11.47 -8.42
CA SER A 37 3.78 -12.06 -7.46
C SER A 37 2.39 -11.45 -7.57
N ASN A 38 1.37 -12.19 -7.11
CA ASN A 38 0.01 -11.69 -7.06
C ASN A 38 -0.10 -10.43 -6.19
N ILE A 39 -0.71 -9.37 -6.74
CA ILE A 39 -1.03 -8.15 -6.00
C ILE A 39 -2.50 -8.21 -5.56
N ASN A 40 -2.72 -8.41 -4.27
CA ASN A 40 -4.03 -8.35 -3.63
C ASN A 40 -3.88 -7.88 -2.18
N PHE A 41 -4.99 -7.64 -1.48
CA PHE A 41 -4.96 -7.14 -0.10
C PHE A 41 -4.20 -8.06 0.88
N ASN A 42 -4.22 -9.37 0.67
CA ASN A 42 -3.52 -10.32 1.53
C ASN A 42 -2.01 -10.20 1.33
N SER A 43 -1.54 -10.31 0.08
CA SER A 43 -0.11 -10.26 -0.23
C SER A 43 0.51 -8.91 0.12
N VAL A 44 -0.22 -7.80 -0.11
CA VAL A 44 0.26 -6.46 0.28
C VAL A 44 0.31 -6.31 1.80
N ALA A 45 -0.70 -6.80 2.53
CA ALA A 45 -0.71 -6.74 4.00
C ALA A 45 0.46 -7.53 4.62
N GLU A 46 0.70 -8.74 4.11
CA GLU A 46 1.78 -9.61 4.56
C GLU A 46 3.16 -9.00 4.26
N GLU A 47 3.42 -8.57 3.02
CA GLU A 47 4.69 -7.98 2.62
C GLU A 47 4.97 -6.63 3.31
N ALA A 48 3.93 -5.82 3.55
CA ALA A 48 4.09 -4.52 4.22
C ALA A 48 4.15 -4.63 5.75
N GLY A 49 3.79 -5.78 6.32
CA GLY A 49 3.60 -5.96 7.77
C GLY A 49 2.50 -5.05 8.34
N ILE A 50 1.39 -4.89 7.60
CA ILE A 50 0.29 -3.98 7.94
C ILE A 50 -1.04 -4.74 7.90
N SER A 51 -1.99 -4.37 8.77
CA SER A 51 -3.30 -5.00 8.79
C SER A 51 -4.11 -4.70 7.52
N LYS A 52 -4.95 -5.65 7.09
CA LYS A 52 -5.89 -5.43 5.98
C LYS A 52 -6.85 -4.28 6.26
N ALA A 53 -7.27 -4.11 7.52
CA ALA A 53 -8.14 -3.02 7.92
C ALA A 53 -7.52 -1.65 7.59
N THR A 54 -6.21 -1.48 7.81
CA THR A 54 -5.47 -0.27 7.42
C THR A 54 -5.52 -0.03 5.91
N LEU A 55 -5.43 -1.08 5.09
CA LEU A 55 -5.53 -0.98 3.63
C LEU A 55 -6.94 -0.60 3.18
N TYR A 56 -7.99 -1.19 3.77
CA TYR A 56 -9.38 -0.90 3.43
C TYR A 56 -9.84 0.49 3.88
N ASN A 57 -9.36 0.95 5.04
CA ASN A 57 -9.72 2.26 5.61
C ASN A 57 -9.03 3.44 4.91
N ASN A 58 -8.11 3.16 3.97
CA ASN A 58 -7.49 4.18 3.15
C ASN A 58 -7.94 4.02 1.69
N PRO A 59 -8.96 4.79 1.24
CA PRO A 59 -9.56 4.61 -0.08
C PRO A 59 -8.58 4.72 -1.25
N GLU A 60 -7.58 5.60 -1.15
CA GLU A 60 -6.56 5.76 -2.19
C GLU A 60 -5.68 4.52 -2.31
N ILE A 61 -5.27 3.94 -1.18
CA ILE A 61 -4.51 2.68 -1.15
C ILE A 61 -5.37 1.54 -1.71
N ARG A 62 -6.62 1.44 -1.28
CA ARG A 62 -7.56 0.43 -1.76
C ARG A 62 -7.69 0.47 -3.27
N LYS A 63 -7.99 1.66 -3.83
CA LYS A 63 -8.15 1.88 -5.28
C LYS A 63 -6.89 1.49 -6.05
N ARG A 64 -5.71 1.80 -5.51
CA ARG A 64 -4.43 1.46 -6.14
C ARG A 64 -4.20 -0.05 -6.19
N ILE A 65 -4.45 -0.78 -5.10
CA ILE A 65 -4.31 -2.24 -5.05
C ILE A 65 -5.28 -2.90 -6.04
N GLU A 66 -6.54 -2.46 -6.06
CA GLU A 66 -7.56 -2.97 -6.98
C GLU A 66 -7.17 -2.71 -8.44
N SER A 67 -6.72 -1.49 -8.77
CA SER A 67 -6.29 -1.15 -10.13
C SER A 67 -5.12 -2.00 -10.61
N LEU A 68 -4.08 -2.18 -9.79
CA LEU A 68 -2.93 -3.02 -10.14
C LEU A 68 -3.31 -4.50 -10.31
N ARG A 69 -4.23 -4.99 -9.47
CA ARG A 69 -4.74 -6.36 -9.57
C ARG A 69 -5.47 -6.58 -10.89
N GLU A 70 -6.32 -5.64 -11.30
CA GLU A 70 -7.01 -5.74 -12.59
C GLU A 70 -6.03 -5.64 -13.76
N GLN A 71 -5.07 -4.71 -13.73
CA GLN A 71 -4.02 -4.62 -14.76
C GLN A 71 -3.26 -5.94 -14.93
N LEU A 72 -2.88 -6.62 -13.84
CA LEU A 72 -2.24 -7.92 -13.91
C LEU A 72 -3.15 -8.97 -14.55
N LYS A 73 -4.43 -9.04 -14.17
CA LYS A 73 -5.39 -9.96 -14.79
C LYS A 73 -5.52 -9.73 -16.29
N PHE A 74 -5.63 -8.47 -16.72
CA PHE A 74 -5.70 -8.11 -18.14
C PHE A 74 -4.42 -8.52 -18.86
N ALA A 75 -3.25 -8.21 -18.31
CA ALA A 75 -1.97 -8.61 -18.91
C ALA A 75 -1.86 -10.13 -19.07
N TYR A 76 -2.25 -10.92 -18.07
CA TYR A 76 -2.30 -12.38 -18.20
C TYR A 76 -3.28 -12.81 -19.29
N ALA A 77 -4.51 -12.28 -19.29
CA ALA A 77 -5.51 -12.64 -20.28
C ALA A 77 -5.09 -12.29 -21.73
N GLU A 78 -4.38 -11.18 -21.94
CA GLU A 78 -3.84 -10.80 -23.25
C GLU A 78 -2.73 -11.74 -23.72
N VAL A 79 -1.86 -12.21 -22.83
CA VAL A 79 -0.83 -13.21 -23.16
C VAL A 79 -1.48 -14.52 -23.61
N TYR A 80 -2.53 -14.99 -22.93
CA TYR A 80 -3.18 -16.27 -23.25
C TYR A 80 -4.20 -16.21 -24.40
N LYS A 81 -4.61 -15.02 -24.87
CA LYS A 81 -5.50 -14.84 -26.05
C LYS A 81 -4.75 -14.79 -27.39
N LYS A 82 -3.41 -14.84 -27.39
CA LYS A 82 -2.56 -14.79 -28.60
C LYS A 82 -2.17 -16.17 -29.16
N ILE A 83 -2.77 -17.24 -28.67
CA ILE A 83 -2.65 -18.61 -29.21
C ILE A 83 -4.00 -18.99 -29.82
#